data_AF-A0A087SZN9-F1
#
_entry.id   AF-A0A087SZN9-F1
#
_cell.length_a   1.000
_cell.length_b   1.000
_cell.length_c   1.000
_cell.angle_alpha   90.00
_cell.angle_beta   90.00
_cell.angle_gamma   90.00
#
_symmetry.space_group_name_H-M   'P 1'
#
loop_
_entity.id
_entity.type
_entity.pdbx_description
1 polymer ?
#
loop_
_entity_poly.entity_id
_entity_poly.type
_entity_poly.pdbx_seq_one_letter_code
_entity_poly.pdbx_strand_id
1 'polypeptide(L)'
;MTVQPETTEMPATSESIVAEQMFGIVDVIILSALFALAVYWIFLRKKEKADPIKSFSIEPNTFAVSDSSFINKMKATGRNIVVFYGSQTGTAEEFAARLAKEASRYGMKAMVADPEEYDMEDLAKVPEIENSLAIFCVATYGEGDPTDNAQEFYQWLQTGDADLSGLNYAVFGLGNKTYEHYNSMGKYVDSRLEELGAVRVFELGLGDDDANIEEDFITWKERFWGAVCEHFHIESLGEDINLRQYQLVIHDDISPEKIFTGEIARLNSYKNQRPPFDLKNPYLSNILVNRELYKGDRSCMHIELDISSAKIRYDAGDHVAVYPTNNPELVEKIGKLLNVDLDTVFSLNNLDEDSTKKHPFPCPTTYRTALLHYVDITSIPRTHVLKEIAEYAEKEEDKNMLKMMATSSEEGKHMYLTWVVKNCRSIIHILEDLPSLKPPLDHVLELLPRLQARYYSISSSPKLY
;
A
#
# COMPACT_ATOMS: atom_id res chain seq x y z
N MET A 1 -70.53 1.37 56.38
CA MET A 1 -71.39 1.22 55.19
C MET A 1 -70.52 0.57 54.12
N THR A 2 -70.35 -0.75 54.04
CA THR A 2 -71.24 -1.91 54.35
C THR A 2 -72.29 -2.16 53.26
N VAL A 3 -72.47 -3.45 52.92
CA VAL A 3 -73.50 -4.08 52.05
C VAL A 3 -73.11 -4.32 50.57
N GLN A 4 -73.03 -5.62 50.23
CA GLN A 4 -73.19 -6.31 48.93
C GLN A 4 -74.51 -7.14 49.01
N PRO A 5 -74.82 -8.10 48.10
CA PRO A 5 -75.13 -8.05 46.66
C PRO A 5 -76.51 -8.71 46.36
N GLU A 6 -76.84 -9.01 45.09
CA GLU A 6 -77.77 -10.06 44.55
C GLU A 6 -77.68 -9.96 42.99
N THR A 7 -77.71 -10.95 42.06
CA THR A 7 -78.40 -12.25 41.80
C THR A 7 -79.87 -12.16 41.34
N THR A 8 -80.41 -12.99 40.42
CA THR A 8 -79.85 -14.13 39.63
C THR A 8 -79.93 -13.90 38.08
N GLU A 9 -80.48 -14.67 37.11
CA GLU A 9 -81.19 -15.98 37.00
C GLU A 9 -81.07 -16.62 35.57
N MET A 10 -81.94 -17.57 35.16
CA MET A 10 -81.92 -18.40 33.91
C MET A 10 -83.39 -18.64 33.40
N PRO A 11 -83.80 -19.65 32.57
CA PRO A 11 -83.14 -20.58 31.62
C PRO A 11 -83.87 -20.83 30.25
N ALA A 12 -83.41 -21.86 29.49
CA ALA A 12 -84.18 -22.84 28.66
C ALA A 12 -84.41 -22.69 27.12
N THR A 13 -83.65 -23.49 26.34
CA THR A 13 -84.02 -24.46 25.24
C THR A 13 -85.39 -24.33 24.49
N SER A 14 -85.51 -24.54 23.16
CA SER A 14 -85.08 -25.74 22.38
C SER A 14 -85.29 -25.62 20.84
N GLU A 15 -84.55 -26.44 20.08
CA GLU A 15 -84.79 -27.04 18.73
C GLU A 15 -85.47 -26.29 17.56
N SER A 16 -84.79 -26.25 16.40
CA SER A 16 -85.12 -27.10 15.22
C SER A 16 -84.09 -26.93 14.08
N ILE A 17 -84.05 -27.89 13.15
CA ILE A 17 -83.06 -27.94 12.04
C ILE A 17 -83.78 -27.85 10.69
N VAL A 18 -83.34 -26.93 9.83
CA VAL A 18 -83.59 -26.97 8.38
C VAL A 18 -82.25 -26.73 7.68
N ALA A 19 -81.89 -27.62 6.75
CA ALA A 19 -80.64 -27.52 6.00
C ALA A 19 -80.90 -26.89 4.62
N GLU A 20 -80.52 -25.63 4.44
CA GLU A 20 -80.50 -25.00 3.12
C GLU A 20 -79.23 -25.38 2.35
N GLN A 21 -79.37 -25.53 1.02
CA GLN A 21 -78.28 -25.99 0.15
C GLN A 21 -77.29 -24.85 -0.11
N MET A 22 -76.07 -24.97 0.42
CA MET A 22 -74.98 -24.06 0.03
C MET A 22 -74.57 -24.30 -1.43
N PHE A 23 -74.28 -23.19 -2.13
CA PHE A 23 -73.86 -23.07 -3.54
C PHE A 23 -74.96 -23.35 -4.58
N GLY A 24 -75.49 -22.28 -5.17
CA GLY A 24 -76.33 -22.32 -6.35
C GLY A 24 -75.52 -22.47 -7.65
N ILE A 25 -76.21 -22.74 -8.76
CA ILE A 25 -75.60 -22.92 -10.09
C ILE A 25 -74.80 -21.67 -10.52
N VAL A 26 -75.25 -20.47 -10.11
CA VAL A 26 -74.55 -19.21 -10.39
C VAL A 26 -73.20 -19.15 -9.65
N ASP A 27 -73.12 -19.62 -8.41
CA ASP A 27 -71.87 -19.67 -7.64
C ASP A 27 -70.87 -20.63 -8.28
N VAL A 28 -71.34 -21.78 -8.78
CA VAL A 28 -70.51 -22.74 -9.52
C VAL A 28 -69.98 -22.15 -10.83
N ILE A 29 -70.77 -21.34 -11.53
CA ILE A 29 -70.34 -20.61 -12.74
C ILE A 29 -69.30 -19.53 -12.39
N ILE A 30 -69.50 -18.77 -11.32
CA ILE A 30 -68.54 -17.76 -10.86
C ILE A 30 -67.24 -18.41 -10.39
N LEU A 31 -67.29 -19.48 -9.59
CA LEU A 31 -66.12 -20.22 -9.12
C LEU A 31 -65.34 -20.87 -10.27
N SER A 32 -66.01 -21.45 -11.26
CA SER A 32 -65.34 -22.03 -12.44
C SER A 32 -64.76 -20.96 -13.38
N ALA A 33 -65.41 -19.80 -13.52
CA ALA A 33 -64.84 -18.66 -14.24
C ALA A 33 -63.61 -18.08 -13.53
N LEU A 34 -63.66 -17.89 -12.21
CA LEU A 34 -62.52 -17.45 -11.40
C LEU A 34 -61.37 -18.48 -11.43
N PHE A 35 -61.67 -19.77 -11.38
CA PHE A 35 -60.67 -20.83 -11.50
C PHE A 35 -60.01 -20.84 -12.89
N ALA A 36 -60.80 -20.71 -13.96
CA ALA A 36 -60.25 -20.60 -15.33
C ALA A 36 -59.36 -19.36 -15.49
N LEU A 37 -59.75 -18.22 -14.92
CA LEU A 37 -58.98 -16.98 -14.97
C LEU A 37 -57.69 -17.07 -14.13
N ALA A 38 -57.74 -17.73 -12.97
CA ALA A 38 -56.56 -18.05 -12.16
C ALA A 38 -55.60 -19.03 -12.87
N VAL A 39 -56.11 -20.08 -13.50
CA VAL A 39 -55.29 -21.02 -14.29
C VAL A 39 -54.66 -20.32 -15.49
N TYR A 40 -55.40 -19.45 -16.19
CA TYR A 40 -54.89 -18.63 -17.29
C TYR A 40 -53.79 -17.66 -16.82
N TRP A 41 -53.98 -17.00 -15.68
CA TRP A 41 -52.97 -16.13 -15.06
C TRP A 41 -51.71 -16.91 -14.66
N ILE A 42 -51.86 -18.09 -14.04
CA ILE A 42 -50.74 -18.98 -13.70
C ILE A 42 -49.98 -19.44 -14.95
N PHE A 43 -50.67 -19.75 -16.05
CA PHE A 43 -50.02 -20.12 -17.31
C PHE A 43 -49.28 -18.95 -17.98
N LEU A 44 -49.85 -17.74 -17.96
CA LEU A 44 -49.17 -16.53 -18.44
C LEU A 44 -47.94 -16.19 -17.60
N ARG A 45 -48.02 -16.34 -16.27
CA ARG A 45 -46.91 -16.10 -15.34
C ARG A 45 -45.75 -17.09 -15.50
N LYS A 46 -45.96 -18.22 -16.21
CA LYS A 46 -44.98 -19.30 -16.38
C LYS A 46 -43.94 -19.05 -17.47
N LYS A 47 -43.76 -17.79 -17.92
CA LYS A 47 -42.81 -17.42 -18.99
C LYS A 47 -41.77 -16.34 -18.63
N GLU A 48 -41.71 -15.93 -17.37
CA GLU A 48 -40.53 -15.24 -16.82
C GLU A 48 -39.68 -16.26 -16.06
N LYS A 49 -38.37 -16.31 -16.34
CA LYS A 49 -37.42 -17.06 -15.51
C LYS A 49 -37.13 -16.24 -14.26
N ALA A 50 -37.61 -16.69 -13.11
CA ALA A 50 -37.04 -16.25 -11.84
C ALA A 50 -35.68 -16.94 -11.64
N ASP A 51 -34.64 -16.16 -11.37
CA ASP A 51 -33.35 -16.71 -10.96
C ASP A 51 -33.49 -17.42 -9.59
N PRO A 52 -32.73 -18.50 -9.34
CA PRO A 52 -32.87 -19.28 -8.12
C PRO A 52 -32.45 -18.45 -6.90
N ILE A 53 -33.35 -18.36 -5.92
CA ILE A 53 -33.08 -17.73 -4.63
C ILE A 53 -31.95 -18.50 -3.95
N LYS A 54 -30.77 -17.89 -3.82
CA LYS A 54 -29.66 -18.44 -3.06
C LYS A 54 -30.05 -18.50 -1.57
N SER A 55 -30.16 -19.71 -1.03
CA SER A 55 -30.17 -19.93 0.41
C SER A 55 -28.79 -19.58 0.97
N PHE A 56 -28.69 -18.53 1.77
CA PHE A 56 -27.45 -18.21 2.47
C PHE A 56 -27.22 -19.19 3.63
N SER A 57 -26.55 -20.31 3.34
CA SER A 57 -25.67 -20.93 4.34
C SER A 57 -24.56 -19.93 4.65
N ILE A 58 -24.32 -19.66 5.94
CA ILE A 58 -23.10 -18.99 6.37
C ILE A 58 -22.02 -20.07 6.45
N GLU A 59 -21.47 -20.41 5.29
CA GLU A 59 -20.16 -21.03 5.22
C GLU A 59 -19.12 -19.99 5.66
N PRO A 60 -18.08 -20.37 6.42
CA PRO A 60 -17.01 -19.44 6.75
C PRO A 60 -16.33 -18.99 5.45
N ASN A 61 -16.04 -17.70 5.32
CA ASN A 61 -15.24 -17.19 4.21
C ASN A 61 -13.80 -17.73 4.32
N THR A 62 -13.55 -18.92 3.79
CA THR A 62 -12.28 -19.19 3.13
C THR A 62 -12.16 -18.16 2.01
N PHE A 63 -11.14 -17.30 2.09
CA PHE A 63 -10.88 -16.34 1.03
C PHE A 63 -10.78 -17.07 -0.31
N ALA A 64 -11.42 -16.54 -1.34
CA ALA A 64 -11.31 -17.08 -2.68
C ALA A 64 -9.92 -16.73 -3.23
N VAL A 65 -8.93 -17.55 -2.87
CA VAL A 65 -7.58 -17.52 -3.45
C VAL A 65 -7.74 -17.67 -4.97
N SER A 66 -7.47 -16.58 -5.68
CA SER A 66 -7.38 -16.58 -7.14
C SER A 66 -6.10 -17.31 -7.57
N ASP A 67 -5.90 -17.53 -8.87
CA ASP A 67 -4.65 -18.06 -9.43
C ASP A 67 -3.42 -17.10 -9.27
N SER A 68 -3.46 -16.18 -8.32
CA SER A 68 -2.51 -15.10 -8.01
C SER A 68 -1.20 -15.56 -7.38
N SER A 69 -0.76 -16.78 -7.70
CA SER A 69 0.59 -17.26 -7.40
C SER A 69 1.63 -16.32 -8.00
N PHE A 70 2.57 -15.81 -7.19
CA PHE A 70 3.66 -14.98 -7.73
C PHE A 70 4.58 -15.81 -8.64
N ILE A 71 4.66 -17.13 -8.45
CA ILE A 71 5.40 -18.07 -9.30
C ILE A 71 4.80 -18.14 -10.70
N ASN A 72 3.47 -18.20 -10.82
CA ASN A 72 2.79 -18.12 -12.12
C ASN A 72 3.10 -16.80 -12.82
N LYS A 73 3.06 -15.68 -12.09
CA LYS A 73 3.43 -14.34 -12.60
C LYS A 73 4.90 -14.30 -13.03
N MET A 74 5.83 -14.85 -12.25
CA MET A 74 7.26 -14.89 -12.60
C MET A 74 7.50 -15.71 -13.87
N LYS A 75 6.96 -16.93 -13.96
CA LYS A 75 7.08 -17.82 -15.13
C LYS A 75 6.48 -17.20 -16.39
N ALA A 76 5.27 -16.65 -16.31
CA ALA A 76 4.58 -16.03 -17.45
C ALA A 76 5.31 -14.81 -18.01
N THR A 77 6.20 -14.20 -17.23
CA THR A 77 6.83 -12.91 -17.54
C THR A 77 8.36 -12.98 -17.65
N GLY A 78 8.93 -14.19 -17.58
CA GLY A 78 10.38 -14.42 -17.70
C GLY A 78 11.18 -13.83 -16.55
N ARG A 79 10.65 -13.83 -15.32
CA ARG A 79 11.34 -13.35 -14.12
C ARG A 79 11.94 -14.51 -13.32
N ASN A 80 13.16 -14.31 -12.84
CA ASN A 80 13.86 -15.25 -11.97
C ASN A 80 14.17 -14.67 -10.57
N ILE A 81 14.12 -13.35 -10.38
CA ILE A 81 14.25 -12.73 -9.06
C ILE A 81 12.88 -12.25 -8.54
N VAL A 82 12.60 -12.51 -7.26
CA VAL A 82 11.54 -11.83 -6.50
C VAL A 82 12.16 -11.09 -5.31
N VAL A 83 11.72 -9.85 -5.08
CA VAL A 83 12.20 -8.99 -3.98
C VAL A 83 11.01 -8.60 -3.11
N PHE A 84 10.90 -9.23 -1.95
CA PHE A 84 9.88 -8.92 -0.96
C PHE A 84 10.32 -7.77 -0.05
N TYR A 85 9.38 -6.90 0.33
CA TYR A 85 9.63 -5.85 1.33
C TYR A 85 8.72 -5.99 2.55
N GLY A 86 9.30 -5.90 3.75
CA GLY A 86 8.56 -5.59 4.99
C GLY A 86 8.75 -4.10 5.31
N SER A 87 7.71 -3.27 5.18
CA SER A 87 7.83 -1.82 5.35
C SER A 87 6.57 -1.13 5.86
N GLN A 88 6.76 -0.26 6.85
CA GLN A 88 5.73 0.64 7.39
C GLN A 88 5.83 2.05 6.80
N THR A 89 7.06 2.54 6.55
CA THR A 89 7.34 3.91 6.07
C THR A 89 8.00 3.97 4.67
N GLY A 90 8.08 2.84 3.97
CA GLY A 90 8.52 2.75 2.58
C GLY A 90 10.02 2.58 2.34
N THR A 91 10.90 2.72 3.34
CA THR A 91 12.36 2.59 3.14
C THR A 91 12.75 1.22 2.58
N ALA A 92 12.10 0.14 3.03
CA ALA A 92 12.37 -1.21 2.53
C ALA A 92 11.74 -1.47 1.15
N GLU A 93 10.60 -0.83 0.84
CA GLU A 93 10.01 -0.83 -0.50
C GLU A 93 10.95 -0.14 -1.51
N GLU A 94 11.54 0.99 -1.14
CA GLU A 94 12.52 1.73 -1.95
C GLU A 94 13.76 0.87 -2.23
N PHE A 95 14.32 0.23 -1.20
CA PHE A 95 15.47 -0.67 -1.34
C PHE A 95 15.14 -1.89 -2.21
N ALA A 96 13.97 -2.51 -2.01
CA ALA A 96 13.51 -3.62 -2.83
C ALA A 96 13.34 -3.24 -4.31
N ALA A 97 12.77 -2.06 -4.58
CA ALA A 97 12.65 -1.52 -5.94
C ALA A 97 14.01 -1.21 -6.59
N ARG A 98 14.97 -0.72 -5.81
CA ARG A 98 16.35 -0.45 -6.28
C ARG A 98 17.09 -1.74 -6.64
N LEU A 99 16.95 -2.81 -5.85
CA LEU A 99 17.45 -4.14 -6.23
C LEU A 99 16.76 -4.67 -7.49
N ALA A 100 15.44 -4.57 -7.58
CA ALA A 100 14.70 -5.04 -8.74
C ALA A 100 15.05 -4.30 -10.05
N LYS A 101 15.32 -2.97 -9.99
CA LYS A 101 15.82 -2.19 -11.13
C LYS A 101 17.21 -2.68 -11.57
N GLU A 102 18.09 -2.97 -10.62
CA GLU A 102 19.49 -3.29 -10.89
C GLU A 102 19.73 -4.70 -11.43
N ALA A 103 18.84 -5.67 -11.14
CA ALA A 103 18.88 -7.04 -11.67
C ALA A 103 19.10 -7.11 -13.20
N SER A 104 18.49 -6.18 -13.94
CA SER A 104 18.57 -6.07 -15.40
C SER A 104 20.01 -5.91 -15.93
N ARG A 105 20.91 -5.30 -15.13
CA ARG A 105 22.32 -5.10 -15.46
C ARG A 105 23.14 -6.40 -15.40
N TYR A 106 22.59 -7.44 -14.78
CA TYR A 106 23.15 -8.77 -14.65
C TYR A 106 22.37 -9.79 -15.50
N GLY A 107 21.59 -9.33 -16.48
CA GLY A 107 20.80 -10.22 -17.35
C GLY A 107 19.62 -10.92 -16.67
N MET A 108 19.35 -10.64 -15.39
CA MET A 108 18.25 -11.22 -14.60
C MET A 108 17.04 -10.28 -14.64
N LYS A 109 15.81 -10.82 -14.57
CA LYS A 109 14.58 -10.01 -14.53
C LYS A 109 13.88 -10.21 -13.18
N ALA A 110 13.65 -9.11 -12.48
CA ALA A 110 13.08 -9.11 -11.14
C ALA A 110 11.61 -8.66 -11.11
N MET A 111 10.90 -8.97 -10.02
CA MET A 111 9.74 -8.21 -9.55
C MET A 111 9.88 -7.83 -8.08
N VAL A 112 9.31 -6.68 -7.73
CA VAL A 112 9.03 -6.32 -6.34
C VAL A 112 7.68 -6.93 -5.94
N ALA A 113 7.57 -7.43 -4.71
CA ALA A 113 6.35 -8.02 -4.16
C ALA A 113 6.09 -7.54 -2.72
N ASP A 114 4.83 -7.28 -2.42
CA ASP A 114 4.36 -7.11 -1.04
C ASP A 114 4.03 -8.50 -0.46
N PRO A 115 4.62 -8.95 0.65
CA PRO A 115 4.25 -10.21 1.28
C PRO A 115 2.79 -10.25 1.81
N GLU A 116 2.09 -9.11 1.92
CA GLU A 116 0.63 -9.07 2.19
C GLU A 116 -0.20 -9.50 0.95
N GLU A 117 0.34 -9.39 -0.26
CA GLU A 117 -0.40 -9.64 -1.52
C GLU A 117 -0.31 -11.09 -2.04
N TYR A 118 0.48 -11.97 -1.40
CA TYR A 118 0.77 -13.32 -1.91
C TYR A 118 0.81 -14.39 -0.82
N ASP A 119 0.43 -15.62 -1.19
CA ASP A 119 0.66 -16.80 -0.36
C ASP A 119 2.17 -17.14 -0.34
N MET A 120 2.74 -17.29 0.86
CA MET A 120 4.17 -17.55 1.03
C MET A 120 4.54 -19.04 0.98
N GLU A 121 3.56 -19.97 0.97
CA GLU A 121 3.82 -21.38 0.65
C GLU A 121 4.39 -21.57 -0.77
N ASP A 122 4.14 -20.62 -1.67
CA ASP A 122 4.73 -20.58 -3.01
C ASP A 122 6.26 -20.43 -3.02
N LEU A 123 6.90 -20.06 -1.90
CA LEU A 123 8.37 -20.04 -1.80
C LEU A 123 9.00 -21.40 -2.12
N ALA A 124 8.35 -22.50 -1.76
CA ALA A 124 8.80 -23.87 -2.08
C ALA A 124 8.80 -24.18 -3.60
N LYS A 125 8.12 -23.34 -4.41
CA LYS A 125 7.99 -23.49 -5.87
C LYS A 125 8.90 -22.53 -6.65
N VAL A 126 9.64 -21.64 -5.96
CA VAL A 126 10.68 -20.79 -6.58
C VAL A 126 11.76 -21.62 -7.30
N PRO A 127 12.25 -22.76 -6.76
CA PRO A 127 13.24 -23.60 -7.43
C PRO A 127 12.76 -24.25 -8.75
N GLU A 128 11.47 -24.17 -9.09
CA GLU A 128 10.96 -24.56 -10.41
C GLU A 128 11.34 -23.56 -11.52
N ILE A 129 11.95 -22.43 -11.17
CA ILE A 129 12.45 -21.40 -12.10
C ILE A 129 13.99 -21.48 -12.13
N GLU A 130 14.55 -21.54 -13.33
CA GLU A 130 16.01 -21.60 -13.54
C GLU A 130 16.70 -20.30 -13.07
N ASN A 131 17.85 -20.44 -12.40
CA ASN A 131 18.63 -19.33 -11.82
C ASN A 131 17.79 -18.39 -10.95
N SER A 132 16.91 -18.96 -10.13
CA SER A 132 15.97 -18.23 -9.28
C SER A 132 16.56 -17.79 -7.94
N LEU A 133 16.09 -16.63 -7.44
CA LEU A 133 16.54 -16.01 -6.19
C LEU A 133 15.39 -15.24 -5.51
N ALA A 134 15.18 -15.48 -4.22
CA ALA A 134 14.28 -14.68 -3.37
C ALA A 134 15.08 -13.73 -2.48
N ILE A 135 14.77 -12.43 -2.52
CA ILE A 135 15.45 -11.42 -1.71
C ILE A 135 14.44 -10.77 -0.75
N PHE A 136 14.83 -10.57 0.50
CA PHE A 136 13.97 -10.02 1.55
C PHE A 136 14.56 -8.73 2.13
N CYS A 137 13.93 -7.59 1.86
CA CYS A 137 14.24 -6.30 2.50
C CYS A 137 13.24 -6.08 3.65
N VAL A 138 13.61 -6.41 4.89
CA VAL A 138 12.63 -6.46 6.01
C VAL A 138 12.98 -5.48 7.13
N ALA A 139 12.07 -4.55 7.40
CA ALA A 139 12.18 -3.64 8.54
C ALA A 139 11.64 -4.27 9.84
N THR A 140 12.35 -4.01 10.92
CA THR A 140 11.97 -4.36 12.30
C THR A 140 11.22 -3.19 12.95
N TYR A 141 10.10 -3.46 13.62
CA TYR A 141 9.25 -2.46 14.30
C TYR A 141 8.93 -2.90 15.73
N GLY A 142 8.24 -2.06 16.50
CA GLY A 142 7.76 -2.39 17.85
C GLY A 142 8.87 -2.87 18.79
N GLU A 143 8.59 -3.94 19.53
CA GLU A 143 9.56 -4.60 20.44
C GLU A 143 10.27 -5.76 19.72
N GLY A 144 10.74 -5.49 18.50
CA GLY A 144 11.38 -6.50 17.65
C GLY A 144 10.41 -7.28 16.75
N ASP A 145 9.19 -6.78 16.61
CA ASP A 145 8.13 -7.29 15.75
C ASP A 145 8.44 -7.10 14.25
N PRO A 146 7.76 -7.86 13.36
CA PRO A 146 7.73 -7.53 11.94
C PRO A 146 6.97 -6.23 11.67
N THR A 147 7.03 -5.79 10.43
CA THR A 147 6.14 -4.75 9.88
C THR A 147 4.77 -5.34 9.55
N ASP A 148 3.71 -4.53 9.60
CA ASP A 148 2.30 -4.94 9.43
C ASP A 148 2.10 -5.81 8.18
N ASN A 149 2.65 -5.39 7.04
CA ASN A 149 2.53 -6.09 5.75
C ASN A 149 3.33 -7.42 5.69
N ALA A 150 4.24 -7.66 6.64
CA ALA A 150 5.02 -8.88 6.79
C ALA A 150 4.53 -9.77 7.96
N GLN A 151 3.42 -9.41 8.63
CA GLN A 151 2.92 -10.10 9.82
C GLN A 151 2.44 -11.54 9.52
N GLU A 152 1.77 -11.77 8.38
CA GLU A 152 1.33 -13.12 7.99
C GLU A 152 2.52 -14.00 7.58
N PHE A 153 3.49 -13.45 6.83
CA PHE A 153 4.75 -14.11 6.49
C PHE A 153 5.55 -14.51 7.75
N TYR A 154 5.59 -13.65 8.77
CA TYR A 154 6.24 -13.95 10.04
C TYR A 154 5.56 -15.11 10.79
N GLN A 155 4.22 -15.14 10.84
CA GLN A 155 3.47 -16.24 11.45
C GLN A 155 3.64 -17.56 10.67
N TRP A 156 3.68 -17.49 9.33
CA TRP A 156 3.99 -18.63 8.47
C TRP A 156 5.41 -19.18 8.76
N LEU A 157 6.43 -18.31 8.84
CA LEU A 157 7.79 -18.73 9.23
C LEU A 157 7.85 -19.37 10.63
N GLN A 158 7.08 -18.86 11.60
CA GLN A 158 7.00 -19.41 12.96
C GLN A 158 6.37 -20.80 13.04
N THR A 159 5.37 -21.08 12.20
CA THR A 159 4.51 -22.26 12.34
C THR A 159 4.70 -23.32 11.25
N GLY A 160 5.24 -22.93 10.10
CA GLY A 160 5.45 -23.80 8.95
C GLY A 160 6.62 -24.77 9.11
N ASP A 161 6.43 -25.97 8.59
CA ASP A 161 7.41 -27.05 8.43
C ASP A 161 7.74 -27.30 6.94
N ALA A 162 7.49 -26.31 6.08
CA ALA A 162 7.70 -26.36 4.64
C ALA A 162 9.18 -26.57 4.27
N ASP A 163 9.45 -27.58 3.43
CA ASP A 163 10.77 -27.83 2.86
C ASP A 163 11.09 -26.80 1.77
N LEU A 164 12.10 -25.95 2.03
CA LEU A 164 12.61 -24.93 1.10
C LEU A 164 13.93 -25.37 0.45
N SER A 165 14.24 -26.67 0.44
CA SER A 165 15.44 -27.24 -0.21
C SER A 165 15.62 -26.73 -1.64
N GLY A 166 16.73 -26.00 -1.86
CA GLY A 166 17.08 -25.43 -3.17
C GLY A 166 16.54 -24.02 -3.43
N LEU A 167 15.79 -23.41 -2.51
CA LEU A 167 15.48 -21.98 -2.54
C LEU A 167 16.78 -21.19 -2.31
N ASN A 168 17.30 -20.52 -3.33
CA ASN A 168 18.35 -19.52 -3.13
C ASN A 168 17.74 -18.26 -2.51
N TYR A 169 18.35 -17.72 -1.46
CA TYR A 169 17.87 -16.48 -0.83
C TYR A 169 18.97 -15.52 -0.35
N ALA A 170 18.58 -14.27 -0.12
CA ALA A 170 19.39 -13.27 0.60
C ALA A 170 18.49 -12.32 1.39
N VAL A 171 19.00 -11.77 2.50
CA VAL A 171 18.24 -10.86 3.38
C VAL A 171 19.02 -9.57 3.65
N PHE A 172 18.32 -8.44 3.56
CA PHE A 172 18.77 -7.15 4.08
C PHE A 172 17.79 -6.68 5.17
N GLY A 173 18.23 -6.73 6.43
CA GLY A 173 17.49 -6.20 7.55
C GLY A 173 17.61 -4.68 7.65
N LEU A 174 16.49 -4.01 7.91
CA LEU A 174 16.44 -2.61 8.30
C LEU A 174 16.11 -2.53 9.81
N GLY A 175 16.94 -1.82 10.56
CA GLY A 175 16.76 -1.60 11.98
C GLY A 175 17.52 -0.36 12.47
N ASN A 176 17.58 -0.16 13.78
CA ASN A 176 18.25 0.98 14.41
C ASN A 176 18.89 0.53 15.74
N LYS A 177 20.18 0.81 15.96
CA LYS A 177 20.94 0.33 17.12
C LYS A 177 20.53 0.92 18.48
N THR A 178 19.66 1.93 18.51
CA THR A 178 19.11 2.48 19.77
C THR A 178 17.99 1.63 20.37
N TYR A 179 17.40 0.72 19.58
CA TYR A 179 16.37 -0.21 20.04
C TYR A 179 16.99 -1.52 20.54
N GLU A 180 16.42 -2.11 21.60
CA GLU A 180 16.92 -3.36 22.20
C GLU A 180 16.95 -4.51 21.18
N HIS A 181 15.93 -4.61 20.33
CA HIS A 181 15.77 -5.66 19.34
C HIS A 181 16.32 -5.30 17.95
N TYR A 182 17.53 -4.71 17.90
CA TYR A 182 18.22 -4.33 16.66
C TYR A 182 18.17 -5.43 15.58
N ASN A 183 17.47 -5.16 14.47
CA ASN A 183 17.36 -6.05 13.30
C ASN A 183 16.82 -7.46 13.62
N SER A 184 15.97 -7.63 14.64
CA SER A 184 15.40 -8.95 14.99
C SER A 184 14.68 -9.62 13.82
N MET A 185 13.85 -8.89 13.06
CA MET A 185 13.10 -9.48 11.94
C MET A 185 14.03 -9.92 10.80
N GLY A 186 15.04 -9.12 10.45
CA GLY A 186 16.05 -9.51 9.46
C GLY A 186 16.84 -10.75 9.86
N LYS A 187 17.29 -10.82 11.13
CA LYS A 187 17.98 -11.99 11.68
C LYS A 187 17.08 -13.22 11.73
N TYR A 188 15.80 -13.04 12.08
CA TYR A 188 14.83 -14.12 12.18
C TYR A 188 14.53 -14.73 10.80
N VAL A 189 14.20 -13.90 9.79
CA VAL A 189 13.97 -14.37 8.41
C VAL A 189 15.21 -15.10 7.88
N ASP A 190 16.40 -14.51 8.06
CA ASP A 190 17.64 -15.11 7.56
C ASP A 190 17.98 -16.45 8.21
N SER A 191 17.80 -16.57 9.54
CA SER A 191 18.04 -17.84 10.25
C SER A 191 16.97 -18.88 9.92
N ARG A 192 15.70 -18.47 9.86
CA ARG A 192 14.57 -19.39 9.69
C ARG A 192 14.48 -19.97 8.28
N LEU A 193 14.89 -19.22 7.25
CA LEU A 193 15.00 -19.76 5.90
C LEU A 193 16.09 -20.85 5.80
N GLU A 194 17.23 -20.67 6.48
CA GLU A 194 18.29 -21.69 6.58
C GLU A 194 17.83 -22.94 7.35
N GLU A 195 17.10 -22.77 8.46
CA GLU A 195 16.46 -23.89 9.20
C GLU A 195 15.47 -24.71 8.35
N LEU A 196 14.81 -24.07 7.38
CA LEU A 196 13.87 -24.70 6.44
C LEU A 196 14.55 -25.26 5.18
N GLY A 197 15.89 -25.24 5.10
CA GLY A 197 16.67 -25.84 4.02
C GLY A 197 17.00 -24.92 2.82
N ALA A 198 16.68 -23.63 2.92
CA ALA A 198 17.04 -22.66 1.89
C ALA A 198 18.56 -22.36 1.89
N VAL A 199 19.10 -21.98 0.74
CA VAL A 199 20.53 -21.71 0.53
C VAL A 199 20.79 -20.20 0.54
N ARG A 200 21.53 -19.72 1.54
CA ARG A 200 21.94 -18.32 1.65
C ARG A 200 23.02 -18.00 0.61
N VAL A 201 22.71 -17.11 -0.34
CA VAL A 201 23.64 -16.70 -1.42
C VAL A 201 24.61 -15.60 -0.97
N PHE A 202 24.20 -14.76 -0.02
CA PHE A 202 25.04 -13.67 0.48
C PHE A 202 24.74 -13.36 1.96
N GLU A 203 25.71 -12.77 2.67
CA GLU A 203 25.59 -12.51 4.10
C GLU A 203 24.45 -11.53 4.45
N LEU A 204 23.81 -11.76 5.60
CA LEU A 204 22.72 -10.93 6.11
C LEU A 204 23.16 -9.47 6.24
N GLY A 205 22.48 -8.58 5.52
CA GLY A 205 22.61 -7.14 5.70
C GLY A 205 21.99 -6.70 7.03
N LEU A 206 22.69 -5.85 7.78
CA LEU A 206 22.24 -5.31 9.07
C LEU A 206 22.34 -3.78 9.02
N GLY A 207 21.41 -3.13 8.32
CA GLY A 207 21.39 -1.67 8.16
C GLY A 207 20.92 -0.95 9.43
N ASP A 208 21.51 0.22 9.69
CA ASP A 208 21.31 1.01 10.91
C ASP A 208 20.86 2.46 10.64
N ASP A 209 19.61 2.73 10.98
CA ASP A 209 18.98 4.05 10.85
C ASP A 209 19.39 5.06 11.96
N ASP A 210 20.17 4.65 12.97
CA ASP A 210 20.83 5.59 13.91
C ASP A 210 22.02 6.32 13.24
N ALA A 211 22.63 5.68 12.24
CA ALA A 211 23.82 6.16 11.56
C ALA A 211 23.51 6.62 10.12
N ASN A 212 23.46 5.68 9.16
CA ASN A 212 23.25 5.98 7.75
C ASN A 212 22.85 4.70 6.98
N ILE A 213 21.61 4.24 7.17
CA ILE A 213 21.10 3.00 6.56
C ILE A 213 21.19 2.96 5.02
N GLU A 214 21.24 4.12 4.36
CA GLU A 214 21.48 4.26 2.91
C GLU A 214 22.89 3.79 2.51
N GLU A 215 23.89 4.10 3.34
CA GLU A 215 25.29 3.69 3.12
C GLU A 215 25.51 2.22 3.45
N ASP A 216 24.87 1.69 4.51
CA ASP A 216 24.85 0.25 4.80
C ASP A 216 24.24 -0.53 3.63
N PHE A 217 23.11 -0.04 3.09
CA PHE A 217 22.44 -0.65 1.95
C PHE A 217 23.29 -0.61 0.67
N ILE A 218 23.90 0.52 0.33
CA ILE A 218 24.81 0.62 -0.83
C ILE A 218 26.00 -0.33 -0.66
N THR A 219 26.65 -0.33 0.51
CA THR A 219 27.83 -1.17 0.80
C THR A 219 27.49 -2.66 0.73
N TRP A 220 26.31 -3.06 1.21
CA TRP A 220 25.80 -4.42 1.07
C TRP A 220 25.50 -4.76 -0.39
N LYS A 221 24.74 -3.90 -1.09
CA LYS A 221 24.29 -4.09 -2.48
C LYS A 221 25.43 -4.27 -3.48
N GLU A 222 26.49 -3.46 -3.37
CA GLU A 222 27.68 -3.57 -4.23
C GLU A 222 28.37 -4.94 -4.10
N ARG A 223 28.43 -5.49 -2.89
CA ARG A 223 29.05 -6.81 -2.63
C ARG A 223 28.09 -7.97 -2.94
N PHE A 224 26.80 -7.79 -2.65
CA PHE A 224 25.72 -8.73 -2.93
C PHE A 224 25.67 -9.14 -4.40
N TRP A 225 25.65 -8.17 -5.33
CA TRP A 225 25.60 -8.50 -6.76
C TRP A 225 26.85 -9.22 -7.26
N GLY A 226 28.02 -8.98 -6.66
CA GLY A 226 29.23 -9.75 -6.93
C GLY A 226 29.06 -11.23 -6.58
N ALA A 227 28.50 -11.52 -5.40
CA ALA A 227 28.19 -12.89 -4.99
C ALA A 227 27.11 -13.55 -5.85
N VAL A 228 26.07 -12.81 -6.28
CA VAL A 228 25.05 -13.32 -7.22
C VAL A 228 25.67 -13.71 -8.56
N CYS A 229 26.57 -12.88 -9.11
CA CYS A 229 27.31 -13.20 -10.34
C CYS A 229 28.16 -14.47 -10.20
N GLU A 230 28.87 -14.61 -9.07
CA GLU A 230 29.70 -15.80 -8.79
C GLU A 230 28.84 -17.07 -8.62
N HIS A 231 27.75 -17.00 -7.85
CA HIS A 231 26.88 -18.14 -7.53
C HIS A 231 26.11 -18.69 -8.73
N PHE A 232 25.56 -17.82 -9.59
CA PHE A 232 24.84 -18.24 -10.81
C PHE A 232 25.73 -18.30 -12.06
N HIS A 233 27.02 -17.99 -11.93
CA HIS A 233 28.01 -17.93 -13.02
C HIS A 233 27.60 -16.97 -14.17
N ILE A 234 27.11 -15.78 -13.82
CA ILE A 234 26.62 -14.77 -14.77
C ILE A 234 27.62 -13.61 -14.87
N GLU A 235 27.90 -13.15 -16.09
CA GLU A 235 28.71 -11.94 -16.33
C GLU A 235 27.84 -10.67 -16.24
N SER A 236 28.38 -9.62 -15.61
CA SER A 236 27.73 -8.30 -15.60
C SER A 236 27.74 -7.70 -17.01
N LEU A 237 26.57 -7.24 -17.48
CA LEU A 237 26.44 -6.56 -18.77
C LEU A 237 27.02 -5.13 -18.74
N GLY A 238 27.45 -4.65 -17.56
CA GLY A 238 28.28 -3.46 -17.37
C GLY A 238 27.59 -2.11 -17.56
N GLU A 239 26.59 -2.02 -18.44
CA GLU A 239 25.97 -0.74 -18.78
C GLU A 239 25.22 -0.12 -17.60
N ASP A 240 25.53 1.14 -17.31
CA ASP A 240 24.88 1.98 -16.28
C ASP A 240 23.73 2.75 -16.95
N ILE A 241 22.81 2.01 -17.59
CA ILE A 241 21.73 2.59 -18.40
C ILE A 241 20.78 3.37 -17.50
N ASN A 242 20.61 4.67 -17.78
CA ASN A 242 19.56 5.48 -17.17
C ASN A 242 18.19 5.04 -17.72
N LEU A 243 17.67 3.95 -17.16
CA LEU A 243 16.34 3.45 -17.45
C LEU A 243 15.34 4.18 -16.56
N ARG A 244 14.54 5.06 -17.18
CA ARG A 244 13.24 5.46 -16.65
C ARG A 244 12.41 4.21 -16.35
N GLN A 245 11.75 4.15 -15.20
CA GLN A 245 10.76 3.14 -14.88
C GLN A 245 9.39 3.52 -15.47
N TYR A 246 9.06 4.81 -15.60
CA TYR A 246 7.75 5.26 -16.05
C TYR A 246 7.83 6.16 -17.29
N GLN A 247 6.86 5.97 -18.19
CA GLN A 247 6.60 6.85 -19.33
C GLN A 247 5.65 7.97 -18.91
N LEU A 248 6.02 9.21 -19.19
CA LEU A 248 5.13 10.37 -19.11
C LEU A 248 4.06 10.31 -20.22
N VAL A 249 2.80 10.45 -19.83
CA VAL A 249 1.66 10.69 -20.73
C VAL A 249 0.93 11.93 -20.25
N ILE A 250 0.85 12.97 -21.09
CA ILE A 250 0.08 14.21 -20.82
C ILE A 250 -1.35 14.01 -21.34
N HIS A 251 -2.35 14.55 -20.64
CA HIS A 251 -3.77 14.42 -21.01
C HIS A 251 -4.41 15.81 -21.19
N ASP A 252 -4.60 16.24 -22.44
CA ASP A 252 -5.24 17.52 -22.75
C ASP A 252 -6.77 17.48 -22.51
N ASP A 253 -7.44 16.42 -23.00
CA ASP A 253 -8.91 16.27 -23.01
C ASP A 253 -9.41 15.18 -22.03
N ILE A 254 -9.14 15.33 -20.72
CA ILE A 254 -9.64 14.42 -19.67
C ILE A 254 -10.71 15.06 -18.78
N SER A 255 -11.82 14.35 -18.58
CA SER A 255 -12.93 14.78 -17.73
C SER A 255 -12.47 14.93 -16.26
N PRO A 256 -12.73 16.06 -15.56
CA PRO A 256 -12.26 16.29 -14.19
C PRO A 256 -12.68 15.22 -13.17
N GLU A 257 -13.79 14.53 -13.39
CA GLU A 257 -14.25 13.40 -12.56
C GLU A 257 -13.31 12.18 -12.57
N LYS A 258 -12.43 12.09 -13.59
CA LYS A 258 -11.44 11.01 -13.78
C LYS A 258 -10.04 11.36 -13.26
N ILE A 259 -9.83 12.60 -12.82
CA ILE A 259 -8.54 13.08 -12.31
C ILE A 259 -8.52 12.89 -10.79
N PHE A 260 -7.45 12.31 -10.27
CA PHE A 260 -7.20 12.23 -8.84
C PHE A 260 -6.87 13.62 -8.26
N THR A 261 -7.37 13.88 -7.06
CA THR A 261 -7.35 15.20 -6.39
C THR A 261 -6.71 15.19 -5.00
N GLY A 262 -6.07 14.08 -4.61
CA GLY A 262 -5.42 13.87 -3.32
C GLY A 262 -5.76 12.52 -2.66
N GLU A 263 -6.66 11.73 -3.26
CA GLU A 263 -7.09 10.42 -2.75
C GLU A 263 -5.98 9.35 -2.83
N ILE A 264 -5.76 8.59 -1.74
CA ILE A 264 -4.62 7.66 -1.59
C ILE A 264 -4.60 6.50 -2.60
N ALA A 265 -5.77 5.92 -2.93
CA ALA A 265 -5.87 4.76 -3.82
C ALA A 265 -7.10 4.78 -4.73
N ARG A 266 -8.30 4.98 -4.15
CA ARG A 266 -9.56 4.98 -4.92
C ARG A 266 -9.98 6.40 -5.33
N LEU A 267 -10.07 6.62 -6.64
CA LEU A 267 -10.61 7.85 -7.24
C LEU A 267 -11.98 8.23 -6.65
N ASN A 268 -12.16 9.52 -6.31
CA ASN A 268 -13.34 10.10 -5.67
C ASN A 268 -13.69 9.52 -4.27
N SER A 269 -12.79 8.80 -3.57
CA SER A 269 -13.06 8.26 -2.21
C SER A 269 -13.21 9.35 -1.14
N TYR A 270 -12.49 10.46 -1.26
CA TYR A 270 -12.62 11.62 -0.37
C TYR A 270 -13.99 12.30 -0.50
N LYS A 271 -14.60 12.24 -1.68
CA LYS A 271 -15.96 12.74 -1.95
C LYS A 271 -17.02 11.69 -1.58
N ASN A 272 -16.70 10.40 -1.72
CA ASN A 272 -17.59 9.26 -1.52
C ASN A 272 -17.12 8.36 -0.37
N GLN A 273 -16.92 8.96 0.80
CA GLN A 273 -16.45 8.28 2.02
C GLN A 273 -17.37 7.12 2.41
N ARG A 274 -16.81 5.91 2.55
CA ARG A 274 -17.51 4.69 2.95
C ARG A 274 -16.58 3.83 3.81
N PRO A 275 -17.05 3.26 4.93
CA PRO A 275 -16.26 2.34 5.75
C PRO A 275 -16.11 0.96 5.07
N PRO A 276 -15.12 0.13 5.47
CA PRO A 276 -14.09 0.40 6.48
C PRO A 276 -13.15 1.55 6.08
N PHE A 277 -12.51 2.16 7.08
CA PHE A 277 -11.51 3.19 6.87
C PHE A 277 -10.16 2.69 7.41
N ASP A 278 -9.12 2.88 6.61
CA ASP A 278 -7.80 2.26 6.76
C ASP A 278 -6.74 3.12 6.01
N LEU A 279 -5.49 2.64 5.90
CA LEU A 279 -4.42 3.35 5.19
C LEU A 279 -4.73 3.55 3.68
N LYS A 280 -5.38 2.57 3.04
CA LYS A 280 -5.72 2.59 1.61
C LYS A 280 -7.01 3.40 1.36
N ASN A 281 -7.83 3.63 2.39
CA ASN A 281 -9.06 4.45 2.38
C ASN A 281 -9.22 5.26 3.69
N PRO A 282 -8.50 6.38 3.88
CA PRO A 282 -8.57 7.13 5.14
C PRO A 282 -9.88 7.94 5.29
N TYR A 283 -10.25 8.20 6.55
CA TYR A 283 -11.42 8.99 6.90
C TYR A 283 -11.11 10.49 7.02
N LEU A 284 -11.89 11.33 6.33
CA LEU A 284 -11.83 12.78 6.43
C LEU A 284 -12.55 13.30 7.67
N SER A 285 -11.84 13.29 8.80
CA SER A 285 -12.32 13.82 10.07
C SER A 285 -12.37 15.35 10.10
N ASN A 286 -13.42 15.90 10.70
CA ASN A 286 -13.44 17.31 11.09
C ASN A 286 -12.54 17.54 12.30
N ILE A 287 -11.89 18.70 12.37
CA ILE A 287 -11.17 19.16 13.57
C ILE A 287 -12.17 19.90 14.48
N LEU A 288 -12.44 19.36 15.66
CA LEU A 288 -13.33 19.96 16.66
C LEU A 288 -12.62 21.00 17.52
N VAL A 289 -11.38 20.70 17.92
CA VAL A 289 -10.51 21.56 18.72
C VAL A 289 -9.15 21.59 18.06
N ASN A 290 -8.56 22.78 17.97
CA ASN A 290 -7.13 22.97 17.77
C ASN A 290 -6.70 24.11 18.70
N ARG A 291 -5.83 23.82 19.67
CA ARG A 291 -5.39 24.79 20.69
C ARG A 291 -3.95 24.55 21.12
N GLU A 292 -3.22 25.63 21.36
CA GLU A 292 -1.86 25.61 21.88
C GLU A 292 -1.85 25.14 23.35
N LEU A 293 -1.01 24.14 23.68
CA LEU A 293 -0.76 23.67 25.05
C LEU A 293 0.41 24.40 25.70
N TYR A 294 1.43 24.76 24.93
CA TYR A 294 2.69 25.28 25.47
C TYR A 294 2.89 26.76 25.11
N LYS A 295 3.39 27.54 26.07
CA LYS A 295 3.64 28.98 25.88
C LYS A 295 5.12 29.26 26.09
N GLY A 296 5.87 29.20 24.99
CA GLY A 296 7.32 29.39 24.93
C GLY A 296 7.83 29.21 23.50
N ASP A 297 9.11 28.89 23.35
CA ASP A 297 9.84 28.95 22.07
C ASP A 297 9.52 27.81 21.08
N ARG A 298 8.50 26.99 21.37
CA ARG A 298 8.03 25.86 20.54
C ARG A 298 6.50 25.83 20.58
N SER A 299 5.86 25.35 19.51
CA SER A 299 4.43 24.99 19.55
C SER A 299 4.25 23.52 19.96
N CYS A 300 3.18 23.25 20.71
CA CYS A 300 2.70 21.93 21.08
C CYS A 300 1.17 21.98 21.08
N MET A 301 0.54 21.51 20.01
CA MET A 301 -0.91 21.62 19.82
C MET A 301 -1.67 20.44 20.42
N HIS A 302 -2.87 20.71 20.93
CA HIS A 302 -3.91 19.73 21.25
C HIS A 302 -4.98 19.80 20.17
N ILE A 303 -5.22 18.67 19.49
CA ILE A 303 -6.13 18.55 18.36
C ILE A 303 -7.16 17.44 18.67
N GLU A 304 -8.44 17.72 18.44
CA GLU A 304 -9.54 16.75 18.58
C GLU A 304 -10.19 16.50 17.23
N LEU A 305 -10.43 15.23 16.91
CA LEU A 305 -10.88 14.74 15.60
C LEU A 305 -12.25 14.04 15.72
N ASP A 306 -13.27 14.55 15.02
CA ASP A 306 -14.61 13.95 14.97
C ASP A 306 -14.66 12.68 14.11
N ILE A 307 -14.60 11.52 14.76
CA ILE A 307 -14.79 10.20 14.13
C ILE A 307 -16.22 9.64 14.27
N SER A 308 -17.19 10.43 14.76
CA SER A 308 -18.54 9.93 15.14
C SER A 308 -19.29 9.23 14.01
N SER A 309 -19.12 9.71 12.78
CA SER A 309 -19.75 9.11 11.58
C SER A 309 -18.92 7.97 10.96
N ALA A 310 -17.65 7.82 11.34
CA ALA A 310 -16.70 6.91 10.71
C ALA A 310 -16.90 5.44 11.11
N LYS A 311 -17.47 5.19 12.31
CA LYS A 311 -17.53 3.87 12.98
C LYS A 311 -16.14 3.25 13.27
N ILE A 312 -15.09 4.07 13.26
CA ILE A 312 -13.74 3.70 13.68
C ILE A 312 -13.79 3.28 15.16
N ARG A 313 -12.95 2.31 15.52
CA ARG A 313 -12.68 1.89 16.90
C ARG A 313 -11.19 2.07 17.17
N TYR A 314 -10.88 2.42 18.41
CA TYR A 314 -9.54 2.47 18.96
C TYR A 314 -9.65 2.12 20.45
N ASP A 315 -8.53 1.80 21.10
CA ASP A 315 -8.38 1.74 22.55
C ASP A 315 -7.23 2.64 23.03
N ALA A 316 -7.14 2.89 24.34
CA ALA A 316 -6.14 3.80 24.89
C ALA A 316 -4.73 3.19 24.84
N GLY A 317 -3.89 3.69 23.92
CA GLY A 317 -2.58 3.14 23.56
C GLY A 317 -2.37 3.02 22.05
N ASP A 318 -3.46 3.01 21.28
CA ASP A 318 -3.43 2.98 19.81
C ASP A 318 -2.84 4.26 19.20
N HIS A 319 -2.55 4.20 17.90
CA HIS A 319 -2.01 5.31 17.11
C HIS A 319 -3.02 5.80 16.07
N VAL A 320 -3.04 7.12 15.83
CA VAL A 320 -3.75 7.73 14.70
C VAL A 320 -2.75 8.10 13.61
N ALA A 321 -2.99 7.62 12.39
CA ALA A 321 -2.22 7.96 11.20
C ALA A 321 -2.90 9.14 10.48
N VAL A 322 -2.12 10.16 10.13
CA VAL A 322 -2.61 11.35 9.40
C VAL A 322 -1.80 11.50 8.11
N TYR A 323 -2.48 11.54 6.96
CA TYR A 323 -1.87 11.93 5.69
C TYR A 323 -1.76 13.46 5.64
N PRO A 324 -0.54 14.04 5.61
CA PRO A 324 -0.35 15.49 5.54
C PRO A 324 -0.48 16.00 4.11
N THR A 325 -0.39 17.32 3.96
CA THR A 325 -0.16 17.99 2.67
C THR A 325 1.12 18.83 2.75
N ASN A 326 1.93 18.84 1.69
CA ASN A 326 3.09 19.73 1.61
C ASN A 326 2.67 21.22 1.58
N ASN A 327 3.54 22.14 2.00
CA ASN A 327 3.27 23.58 1.94
C ASN A 327 3.06 24.01 0.46
N PRO A 328 1.91 24.60 0.07
CA PRO A 328 1.66 25.07 -1.29
C PRO A 328 2.71 26.06 -1.81
N GLU A 329 3.33 26.87 -0.94
CA GLU A 329 4.40 27.80 -1.33
C GLU A 329 5.65 27.07 -1.85
N LEU A 330 5.97 25.90 -1.27
CA LEU A 330 7.08 25.06 -1.69
C LEU A 330 6.78 24.35 -3.03
N VAL A 331 5.52 23.94 -3.23
CA VAL A 331 5.05 23.37 -4.50
C VAL A 331 5.12 24.40 -5.63
N GLU A 332 4.62 25.61 -5.39
CA GLU A 332 4.75 26.78 -6.26
C GLU A 332 6.21 27.13 -6.57
N LYS A 333 7.12 26.96 -5.60
CA LYS A 333 8.56 27.21 -5.76
C LYS A 333 9.22 26.21 -6.71
N ILE A 334 8.88 24.92 -6.63
CA ILE A 334 9.35 23.89 -7.58
C ILE A 334 8.90 24.21 -9.01
N GLY A 335 7.63 24.55 -9.21
CA GLY A 335 7.11 24.93 -10.54
C GLY A 335 7.83 26.12 -11.16
N LYS A 336 8.22 27.10 -10.33
CA LYS A 336 9.00 28.29 -10.76
C LYS A 336 10.46 27.97 -11.06
N LEU A 337 11.11 27.13 -10.25
CA LEU A 337 12.51 26.73 -10.44
C LEU A 337 12.69 25.88 -11.71
N LEU A 338 11.75 24.97 -11.99
CA LEU A 338 11.79 24.10 -13.17
C LEU A 338 11.06 24.69 -14.39
N ASN A 339 10.38 25.83 -14.25
CA ASN A 339 9.56 26.48 -15.27
C ASN A 339 8.52 25.52 -15.89
N VAL A 340 7.69 24.90 -15.04
CA VAL A 340 6.64 23.94 -15.42
C VAL A 340 5.27 24.44 -14.98
N ASP A 341 4.27 24.32 -15.84
CA ASP A 341 2.86 24.53 -15.47
C ASP A 341 2.38 23.38 -14.57
N LEU A 342 2.15 23.70 -13.29
CA LEU A 342 1.78 22.73 -12.28
C LEU A 342 0.35 22.18 -12.45
N ASP A 343 -0.51 22.84 -13.22
CA ASP A 343 -1.89 22.41 -13.45
C ASP A 343 -2.04 21.51 -14.69
N THR A 344 -0.93 21.21 -15.40
CA THR A 344 -0.87 20.17 -16.43
C THR A 344 -1.27 18.80 -15.86
N VAL A 345 -2.21 18.12 -16.52
CA VAL A 345 -2.69 16.78 -16.15
C VAL A 345 -1.83 15.72 -16.85
N PHE A 346 -1.36 14.73 -16.09
CA PHE A 346 -0.47 13.68 -16.58
C PHE A 346 -0.73 12.32 -15.90
N SER A 347 -0.12 11.27 -16.47
CA SER A 347 0.14 9.99 -15.82
C SER A 347 1.61 9.62 -15.99
N LEU A 348 2.16 8.91 -15.00
CA LEU A 348 3.40 8.14 -15.13
C LEU A 348 3.02 6.65 -15.23
N ASN A 349 3.14 6.08 -16.42
CA ASN A 349 2.77 4.69 -16.72
C ASN A 349 4.01 3.81 -16.66
N ASN A 350 4.01 2.73 -15.88
CA ASN A 350 5.16 1.84 -15.75
C ASN A 350 5.47 1.18 -17.11
N LEU A 351 6.72 1.27 -17.56
CA LEU A 351 7.19 0.61 -18.79
C LEU A 351 7.17 -0.92 -18.65
N ASP A 352 7.19 -1.42 -17.42
CA ASP A 352 6.93 -2.80 -17.08
C ASP A 352 5.42 -3.10 -17.14
N GLU A 353 4.92 -3.49 -18.31
CA GLU A 353 3.50 -3.82 -18.53
C GLU A 353 3.00 -4.96 -17.61
N ASP A 354 3.89 -5.81 -17.08
CA ASP A 354 3.55 -6.90 -16.15
C ASP A 354 3.44 -6.44 -14.68
N SER A 355 4.02 -5.27 -14.35
CA SER A 355 4.09 -4.77 -12.98
C SER A 355 2.71 -4.57 -12.37
N THR A 356 2.52 -4.93 -11.10
CA THR A 356 1.31 -4.57 -10.34
C THR A 356 1.27 -3.07 -10.04
N LYS A 357 2.44 -2.45 -9.82
CA LYS A 357 2.60 -1.01 -9.58
C LYS A 357 2.61 -0.23 -10.91
N LYS A 358 1.42 -0.08 -11.51
CA LYS A 358 1.23 0.62 -12.81
C LYS A 358 1.64 2.09 -12.82
N HIS A 359 1.62 2.74 -11.66
CA HIS A 359 1.96 4.16 -11.46
C HIS A 359 2.76 4.32 -10.15
N PRO A 360 3.61 5.34 -10.00
CA PRO A 360 4.32 5.59 -8.74
C PRO A 360 3.36 6.08 -7.64
N PHE A 361 2.32 6.84 -8.04
CA PHE A 361 1.25 7.39 -7.22
C PHE A 361 -0.06 7.46 -8.04
N PRO A 362 -1.22 7.75 -7.42
CA PRO A 362 -2.51 7.76 -8.12
C PRO A 362 -2.53 8.70 -9.34
N CYS A 363 -2.84 8.13 -10.51
CA CYS A 363 -2.87 8.79 -11.81
C CYS A 363 -4.18 8.47 -12.55
N PRO A 364 -4.68 9.34 -13.44
CA PRO A 364 -4.13 10.64 -13.82
C PRO A 364 -4.29 11.71 -12.73
N THR A 365 -3.35 12.65 -12.66
CA THR A 365 -3.29 13.73 -11.65
C THR A 365 -2.64 14.98 -12.26
N THR A 366 -2.77 16.14 -11.62
CA THR A 366 -1.91 17.31 -11.94
C THR A 366 -0.56 17.21 -11.23
N TYR A 367 0.46 17.89 -11.74
CA TYR A 367 1.76 18.02 -11.04
C TYR A 367 1.58 18.68 -9.67
N ARG A 368 0.70 19.68 -9.57
CA ARG A 368 0.30 20.35 -8.32
C ARG A 368 -0.21 19.34 -7.28
N THR A 369 -1.14 18.47 -7.64
CA THR A 369 -1.70 17.46 -6.73
C THR A 369 -0.65 16.41 -6.34
N ALA A 370 0.19 15.97 -7.28
CA ALA A 370 1.27 15.02 -6.96
C ALA A 370 2.28 15.59 -5.95
N LEU A 371 2.72 16.84 -6.15
CA LEU A 371 3.62 17.56 -5.25
C LEU A 371 2.97 17.96 -3.91
N LEU A 372 1.65 18.12 -3.84
CA LEU A 372 0.94 18.43 -2.58
C LEU A 372 0.67 17.19 -1.72
N HIS A 373 0.30 16.06 -2.32
CA HIS A 373 -0.33 14.93 -1.61
C HIS A 373 0.41 13.59 -1.71
N TYR A 374 1.24 13.36 -2.74
CA TYR A 374 1.74 12.01 -3.04
C TYR A 374 3.24 11.81 -2.87
N VAL A 375 4.03 12.89 -2.97
CA VAL A 375 5.50 12.85 -3.01
C VAL A 375 6.08 13.71 -1.88
N ASP A 376 7.13 13.25 -1.20
CA ASP A 376 7.83 14.03 -0.19
C ASP A 376 8.89 14.93 -0.84
N ILE A 377 8.70 16.25 -0.70
CA ILE A 377 9.59 17.31 -1.22
C ILE A 377 10.43 17.98 -0.11
N THR A 378 10.35 17.44 1.11
CA THR A 378 10.91 18.01 2.34
C THR A 378 12.03 17.15 2.93
N SER A 379 11.96 15.84 2.74
CA SER A 379 13.01 14.88 3.09
C SER A 379 14.30 15.12 2.31
N ILE A 380 15.42 14.68 2.89
CA ILE A 380 16.74 14.66 2.24
C ILE A 380 16.72 13.69 1.05
N PRO A 381 17.06 14.11 -0.18
CA PRO A 381 17.13 13.20 -1.33
C PRO A 381 18.26 12.18 -1.15
N ARG A 382 17.95 10.90 -1.38
CA ARG A 382 18.94 9.81 -1.38
C ARG A 382 19.99 10.02 -2.47
N THR A 383 21.18 9.44 -2.29
CA THR A 383 22.32 9.53 -3.24
C THR A 383 21.94 9.10 -4.66
N HIS A 384 21.06 8.10 -4.82
CA HIS A 384 20.60 7.66 -6.13
C HIS A 384 19.80 8.76 -6.88
N VAL A 385 19.00 9.57 -6.17
CA VAL A 385 18.27 10.71 -6.75
C VAL A 385 19.27 11.73 -7.29
N LEU A 386 20.35 11.99 -6.54
CA LEU A 386 21.44 12.90 -6.96
C LEU A 386 22.16 12.39 -8.21
N LYS A 387 22.44 11.08 -8.29
CA LYS A 387 23.03 10.43 -9.48
C LYS A 387 22.17 10.64 -10.72
N GLU A 388 20.87 10.35 -10.60
CA GLU A 388 19.92 10.36 -11.71
C GLU A 388 19.63 11.79 -12.20
N ILE A 389 19.50 12.78 -11.29
CA ILE A 389 19.27 14.18 -11.71
C ILE A 389 20.52 14.90 -12.22
N ALA A 390 21.73 14.41 -11.91
CA ALA A 390 23.00 15.02 -12.33
C ALA A 390 23.15 15.16 -13.86
N GLU A 391 22.50 14.29 -14.64
CA GLU A 391 22.55 14.39 -16.11
C GLU A 391 21.86 15.65 -16.66
N TYR A 392 20.99 16.31 -15.87
CA TYR A 392 20.27 17.53 -16.24
C TYR A 392 20.91 18.83 -15.73
N ALA A 393 22.15 18.78 -15.23
CA ALA A 393 22.93 19.97 -14.92
C ALA A 393 23.64 20.51 -16.18
N GLU A 394 23.33 21.75 -16.58
CA GLU A 394 23.97 22.42 -17.73
C GLU A 394 25.46 22.74 -17.49
N LYS A 395 25.90 22.80 -16.23
CA LYS A 395 27.31 22.96 -15.86
C LYS A 395 27.94 21.62 -15.51
N GLU A 396 29.11 21.38 -16.08
CA GLU A 396 29.93 20.21 -15.78
C GLU A 396 30.46 20.22 -14.32
N GLU A 397 30.60 21.38 -13.68
CA GLU A 397 30.96 21.51 -12.26
C GLU A 397 29.84 20.97 -11.35
N ASP A 398 28.63 21.54 -11.46
CA ASP A 398 27.43 21.12 -10.72
C ASP A 398 27.13 19.62 -10.97
N LYS A 399 27.29 19.16 -12.22
CA LYS A 399 27.13 17.75 -12.63
C LYS A 399 28.11 16.81 -11.90
N ASN A 400 29.40 17.13 -11.89
CA ASN A 400 30.39 16.31 -11.23
C ASN A 400 30.28 16.36 -9.70
N MET A 401 29.84 17.49 -9.13
CA MET A 401 29.51 17.57 -7.70
C MET A 401 28.38 16.61 -7.31
N LEU A 402 27.26 16.61 -8.07
CA LEU A 402 26.14 15.69 -7.83
C LEU A 402 26.54 14.22 -8.00
N LYS A 403 27.33 13.89 -9.03
CA LYS A 403 27.87 12.54 -9.22
C LYS A 403 28.83 12.12 -8.11
N MET A 404 29.72 13.00 -7.67
CA MET A 404 30.68 12.72 -6.59
C MET A 404 29.95 12.32 -5.29
N MET A 405 28.91 13.07 -4.91
CA MET A 405 28.06 12.77 -3.74
C MET A 405 27.27 11.46 -3.86
N ALA A 406 27.17 10.87 -5.06
CA ALA A 406 26.57 9.57 -5.29
C ALA A 406 27.58 8.41 -5.35
N THR A 407 28.87 8.66 -5.10
CA THR A 407 29.90 7.61 -5.04
C THR A 407 30.12 7.07 -3.63
N SER A 408 30.46 5.80 -3.53
CA SER A 408 30.86 5.13 -2.28
C SER A 408 32.25 5.53 -1.75
N SER A 409 32.86 6.58 -2.32
CA SER A 409 34.19 7.09 -1.93
C SER A 409 34.15 7.93 -0.65
N GLU A 410 35.27 8.02 0.08
CA GLU A 410 35.35 8.84 1.30
C GLU A 410 35.05 10.32 1.04
N GLU A 411 35.55 10.87 -0.08
CA GLU A 411 35.27 12.25 -0.50
C GLU A 411 33.80 12.46 -0.85
N GLY A 412 33.21 11.56 -1.65
CA GLY A 412 31.79 11.60 -2.02
C GLY A 412 30.86 11.51 -0.82
N LYS A 413 31.10 10.55 0.08
CA LYS A 413 30.37 10.39 1.35
C LYS A 413 30.50 11.64 2.23
N HIS A 414 31.72 12.16 2.42
CA HIS A 414 31.94 13.37 3.22
C HIS A 414 31.23 14.60 2.63
N MET A 415 31.23 14.73 1.30
CA MET A 415 30.54 15.81 0.59
C MET A 415 29.01 15.70 0.72
N TYR A 416 28.43 14.50 0.54
CA TYR A 416 27.00 14.26 0.72
C TYR A 416 26.55 14.54 2.17
N LEU A 417 27.25 13.97 3.14
CA LEU A 417 26.96 14.16 4.58
C LEU A 417 27.10 15.64 4.99
N THR A 418 28.09 16.36 4.47
CA THR A 418 28.36 17.75 4.85
C THR A 418 27.48 18.75 4.11
N TRP A 419 27.21 18.56 2.81
CA TRP A 419 26.41 19.51 2.01
C TRP A 419 24.92 19.23 2.12
N VAL A 420 24.49 17.98 1.93
CA VAL A 420 23.07 17.60 1.94
C VAL A 420 22.56 17.37 3.36
N VAL A 421 23.07 16.34 4.03
CA VAL A 421 22.48 15.81 5.28
C VAL A 421 22.58 16.82 6.42
N LYS A 422 23.80 17.29 6.74
CA LYS A 422 24.08 18.21 7.85
C LYS A 422 23.36 19.55 7.76
N ASN A 423 23.00 19.99 6.54
CA ASN A 423 22.25 21.23 6.32
C ASN A 423 20.76 20.99 6.00
N CYS A 424 20.28 19.74 6.10
CA CYS A 424 18.89 19.34 5.84
C CYS A 424 18.38 19.78 4.44
N ARG A 425 19.23 19.73 3.40
CA ARG A 425 18.83 20.13 2.05
C ARG A 425 17.83 19.14 1.45
N SER A 426 16.57 19.56 1.36
CA SER A 426 15.59 18.91 0.48
C SER A 426 15.87 19.22 -1.00
N ILE A 427 15.20 18.52 -1.91
CA ILE A 427 15.29 18.72 -3.38
C ILE A 427 15.16 20.20 -3.81
N ILE A 428 14.33 20.97 -3.10
CA ILE A 428 14.09 22.40 -3.39
C ILE A 428 15.36 23.22 -3.18
N HIS A 429 16.07 22.98 -2.09
CA HIS A 429 17.31 23.66 -1.75
C HIS A 429 18.44 23.32 -2.73
N ILE A 430 18.45 22.09 -3.26
CA ILE A 430 19.41 21.65 -4.28
C ILE A 430 19.14 22.36 -5.62
N LEU A 431 17.87 22.54 -6.00
CA LEU A 431 17.48 23.30 -7.20
C LEU A 431 17.73 24.81 -7.08
N GLU A 432 17.72 25.36 -5.85
CA GLU A 432 18.10 26.76 -5.60
C GLU A 432 19.61 26.99 -5.64
N ASP A 433 20.38 26.12 -4.98
CA ASP A 433 21.84 26.26 -4.90
C ASP A 433 22.53 25.93 -6.24
N LEU A 434 21.90 25.12 -7.11
CA LEU A 434 22.44 24.72 -8.42
C LEU A 434 21.53 25.17 -9.59
N PRO A 435 21.47 26.48 -9.96
CA PRO A 435 20.60 26.97 -11.03
C PRO A 435 20.86 26.42 -12.46
N SER A 436 21.88 25.59 -12.64
CA SER A 436 22.11 24.86 -13.90
C SER A 436 21.34 23.53 -13.97
N LEU A 437 20.85 23.03 -12.83
CA LEU A 437 20.14 21.76 -12.67
C LEU A 437 18.67 21.92 -13.06
N LYS A 438 18.30 21.44 -14.25
CA LYS A 438 16.94 21.58 -14.82
C LYS A 438 16.32 20.21 -15.18
N PRO A 439 16.16 19.30 -14.21
CA PRO A 439 15.53 18.01 -14.44
C PRO A 439 14.06 18.18 -14.82
N PRO A 440 13.51 17.35 -15.72
CA PRO A 440 12.11 17.40 -16.06
C PRO A 440 11.28 16.87 -14.86
N LEU A 441 10.21 17.58 -14.51
CA LEU A 441 9.47 17.37 -13.26
C LEU A 441 8.86 15.96 -13.14
N ASP A 442 8.51 15.33 -14.27
CA ASP A 442 8.02 13.95 -14.29
C ASP A 442 9.08 12.94 -13.83
N HIS A 443 10.36 13.15 -14.15
CA HIS A 443 11.45 12.30 -13.65
C HIS A 443 11.75 12.60 -12.17
N VAL A 444 11.67 13.86 -11.74
CA VAL A 444 11.80 14.20 -10.30
C VAL A 444 10.70 13.53 -9.47
N LEU A 445 9.46 13.49 -9.98
CA LEU A 445 8.32 12.82 -9.34
C LEU A 445 8.41 11.28 -9.37
N GLU A 446 9.18 10.70 -10.29
CA GLU A 446 9.51 9.27 -10.34
C GLU A 446 10.60 8.89 -9.32
N LEU A 447 11.56 9.79 -9.06
CA LEU A 447 12.71 9.55 -8.17
C LEU A 447 12.46 9.87 -6.69
N LEU A 448 11.55 10.81 -6.38
CA LEU A 448 11.28 11.21 -5.01
C LEU A 448 10.35 10.22 -4.27
N PRO A 449 10.58 9.95 -2.97
CA PRO A 449 9.80 8.99 -2.21
C PRO A 449 8.36 9.45 -1.98
N ARG A 450 7.48 8.48 -1.70
CA ARG A 450 6.07 8.75 -1.40
C ARG A 450 5.89 9.51 -0.08
N LEU A 451 4.95 10.45 -0.08
CA LEU A 451 4.57 11.22 1.11
C LEU A 451 3.86 10.28 2.12
N GLN A 452 4.56 9.94 3.19
CA GLN A 452 4.07 8.99 4.20
C GLN A 452 2.97 9.57 5.09
N ALA A 453 2.13 8.70 5.65
CA ALA A 453 1.31 9.05 6.80
C ALA A 453 2.22 9.34 8.02
N ARG A 454 1.81 10.29 8.87
CA ARG A 454 2.50 10.60 10.13
C ARG A 454 1.66 10.07 11.28
N TYR A 455 2.27 9.23 12.12
CA TYR A 455 1.62 8.58 13.26
C TYR A 455 1.74 9.41 14.54
N TYR A 456 0.67 9.43 15.34
CA TYR A 456 0.62 10.06 16.66
C TYR A 456 -0.07 9.11 17.64
N SER A 457 0.48 8.92 18.85
CA SER A 457 -0.18 8.12 19.90
C SER A 457 -1.45 8.82 20.39
N ILE A 458 -2.56 8.09 20.51
CA ILE A 458 -3.87 8.67 20.82
C ILE A 458 -3.93 9.10 22.29
N SER A 459 -4.16 10.40 22.51
CA SER A 459 -4.15 11.06 23.82
C SER A 459 -5.51 11.12 24.53
N SER A 460 -6.46 10.27 24.11
CA SER A 460 -7.83 10.17 24.62
C SER A 460 -8.21 8.72 24.95
N SER A 461 -9.36 8.52 25.59
CA SER A 461 -9.91 7.19 25.88
C SER A 461 -11.32 7.04 25.31
N PRO A 462 -11.63 5.96 24.57
CA PRO A 462 -12.96 5.70 23.99
C PRO A 462 -14.02 5.32 25.04
N LYS A 463 -13.64 5.27 26.32
CA LYS A 463 -14.49 4.91 27.46
C LYS A 463 -14.96 6.14 28.24
N LEU A 464 -14.55 7.34 27.82
CA LEU A 464 -14.87 8.64 28.44
C LEU A 464 -15.73 9.55 27.53
N TYR A 465 -15.77 9.26 26.22
CA TYR A 465 -16.40 10.07 25.17
C TYR A 465 -17.38 9.23 24.34
#